data_AF-A0A2M7R462-F1
#
_entry.id   AF-A0A2M7R462-F1
#
_cell.length_a   1.000
_cell.length_b   1.000
_cell.length_c   1.000
_cell.angle_alpha   90.00
_cell.angle_beta   90.00
_cell.angle_gamma   90.00
#
_symmetry.space_group_name_H-M   'P 1'
#
loop_
_entity.id
_entity.type
_entity.pdbx_description
1 polymer ?
#
loop_
_entity_poly.entity_id
_entity_poly.type
_entity_poly.pdbx_seq_one_letter_code
_entity_poly.pdbx_strand_id
1 'polypeptide(L)' 'MIIVGDGSFIPVYFHEIPIKIDRWEVTVPLGFSERLGVGFNLLGRKGIFDQFQVCFNDHIRKVTFQKI' A
#
# COMPACT_ATOMS: atom_id res chain seq x y z
N MET A 1 3.19 2.74 -14.80
CA MET A 1 3.60 1.32 -14.90
C MET A 1 4.51 0.99 -13.73
N ILE A 2 4.41 -0.22 -13.19
CA ILE A 2 5.33 -0.72 -12.15
C ILE A 2 6.02 -2.00 -12.64
N ILE A 3 7.28 -2.18 -12.24
CA ILE A 3 8.03 -3.41 -12.48
C ILE A 3 7.80 -4.33 -11.29
N VAL A 4 7.41 -5.58 -11.54
CA VAL A 4 7.24 -6.60 -10.49
C VAL A 4 8.44 -7.54 -10.43
N GLY A 5 8.48 -8.43 -9.45
CA GLY A 5 9.68 -9.23 -9.12
C GLY A 5 10.19 -10.15 -10.23
N ASP A 6 9.38 -10.42 -11.27
CA ASP A 6 9.75 -11.20 -12.45
C ASP A 6 10.27 -10.35 -13.62
N GLY A 7 10.40 -9.03 -13.43
CA GLY A 7 10.83 -8.08 -14.45
C GLY A 7 9.74 -7.65 -15.43
N SER A 8 8.52 -8.18 -15.32
CA SER A 8 7.39 -7.78 -16.14
C SER A 8 6.80 -6.44 -15.70
N PHE A 9 6.04 -5.82 -16.59
CA PHE A 9 5.39 -4.53 -16.37
C PHE A 9 3.89 -4.70 -16.15
N ILE A 10 3.41 -4.11 -15.06
CA ILE A 10 1.99 -3.98 -14.79
C ILE A 10 1.56 -2.54 -15.11
N PRO A 11 0.62 -2.32 -16.04
CA PRO A 11 -0.01 -1.02 -16.21
C PRO A 11 -0.82 -0.71 -14.95
N VAL A 12 -0.53 0.43 -14.34
CA VAL A 12 -1.14 0.89 -13.10
C VAL A 12 -1.58 2.33 -13.30
N TYR A 13 -2.83 2.62 -12.94
CA TYR A 13 -3.41 3.96 -12.91
C TYR A 13 -3.33 4.47 -11.48
N PHE A 14 -2.67 5.59 -11.26
CA PHE A 14 -2.48 6.17 -9.93
C PHE A 14 -3.48 7.30 -9.69
N HIS A 15 -4.13 7.26 -8.53
CA HIS A 15 -4.99 8.32 -8.02
C HIS A 15 -4.61 8.65 -6.59
N GLU A 16 -4.62 9.94 -6.24
CA GLU A 16 -4.51 10.38 -4.85
C GLU A 16 -5.89 10.20 -4.20
N ILE A 17 -5.99 9.25 -3.28
CA ILE A 17 -7.27 8.88 -2.64
C ILE A 17 -7.14 9.06 -1.13
N PRO A 18 -8.09 9.75 -0.48
CA PRO A 18 -8.18 9.75 0.98
C PRO A 18 -8.61 8.36 1.45
N ILE A 19 -7.80 7.77 2.32
CA ILE A 19 -8.07 6.49 2.95
C ILE A 19 -8.08 6.66 4.46
N LYS A 20 -8.77 5.75 5.15
CA LYS A 20 -8.84 5.74 6.60
C LYS A 20 -8.06 4.56 7.17
N ILE A 21 -7.09 4.85 8.03
CA ILE A 21 -6.35 3.86 8.83
C ILE A 21 -6.64 4.15 10.30
N ASP A 22 -7.40 3.28 10.94
CA ASP A 22 -7.92 3.49 12.30
C ASP A 22 -8.69 4.81 12.40
N ARG A 23 -8.19 5.79 13.17
CA ARG A 23 -8.78 7.13 13.31
C ARG A 23 -8.19 8.18 12.37
N TRP A 24 -7.17 7.82 11.60
CA TRP A 24 -6.42 8.76 10.76
C TRP A 24 -6.93 8.70 9.33
N GLU A 25 -7.22 9.87 8.77
CA GLU A 25 -7.50 10.04 7.35
C GLU A 25 -6.24 10.57 6.67
N VAL A 26 -5.77 9.86 5.64
CA VAL A 26 -4.55 10.22 4.91
C VAL A 26 -4.81 10.11 3.41
N THR A 27 -4.32 11.09 2.65
CA THR A 27 -4.31 11.02 1.20
C THR A 27 -3.02 10.34 0.76
N VAL A 28 -3.14 9.27 -0.04
CA VAL A 28 -2.00 8.53 -0.57
C VAL A 28 -2.22 8.12 -2.03
N PRO A 29 -1.13 7.92 -2.80
CA PRO A 29 -1.22 7.38 -4.15
C PRO A 29 -1.66 5.92 -4.12
N LEU A 30 -2.87 5.65 -4.61
CA LEU A 30 -3.38 4.30 -4.82
C LEU A 30 -3.26 3.92 -6.29
N GLY A 31 -2.67 2.76 -6.56
CA GLY A 31 -2.52 2.21 -7.90
C GLY A 31 -3.60 1.16 -8.21
N PHE A 32 -4.34 1.35 -9.29
CA PHE A 32 -5.32 0.39 -9.80
C PHE A 32 -4.76 -0.35 -11.01
N SER A 33 -4.93 -1.67 -11.04
CA SER A 33 -4.57 -2.48 -12.19
C SER A 33 -5.45 -3.71 -12.29
N GLU A 34 -6.06 -3.91 -13.46
CA GLU A 34 -6.78 -5.14 -13.79
C GLU A 34 -5.83 -6.34 -13.93
N ARG A 35 -4.54 -6.09 -14.25
CA ARG A 35 -3.54 -7.13 -14.48
C ARG A 35 -2.86 -7.63 -13.21
N LEU A 36 -3.14 -7.04 -12.05
CA LEU A 36 -2.57 -7.51 -10.79
C LEU A 36 -3.08 -8.92 -10.45
N GLY A 37 -4.32 -9.26 -10.86
CA GLY A 37 -4.83 -10.63 -10.85
C GLY A 37 -4.90 -11.32 -9.49
N VAL A 38 -4.67 -10.59 -8.40
CA VAL A 38 -4.73 -11.08 -7.02
C VAL A 38 -6.07 -10.76 -6.40
N GLY A 39 -6.65 -11.70 -5.66
CA GLY A 39 -7.92 -11.52 -4.95
C GLY A 39 -7.83 -10.62 -3.70
N PHE A 40 -6.78 -9.81 -3.57
CA PHE A 40 -6.52 -8.97 -2.40
C PHE A 40 -5.81 -7.67 -2.80
N ASN A 41 -6.00 -6.62 -2.00
CA ASN A 41 -5.33 -5.35 -2.21
C ASN A 41 -3.91 -5.39 -1.62
N LEU A 42 -2.96 -4.78 -2.32
CA LEU A 42 -1.58 -4.62 -1.83
C LEU A 42 -1.39 -3.23 -1.22
N LEU A 43 -0.89 -3.20 0.01
CA LEU A 43 -0.47 -1.95 0.65
C LEU A 43 0.98 -1.65 0.29
N GLY A 44 1.16 -0.62 -0.54
CA GLY A 44 2.48 -0.13 -0.93
C GLY A 44 3.14 0.72 0.16
N ARG A 45 4.48 0.84 0.08
CA ARG A 45 5.24 1.68 1.03
C ARG A 45 5.03 3.18 0.80
N LYS A 46 4.98 3.60 -0.47
CA LYS A 46 4.86 5.00 -0.87
C LYS A 46 3.57 5.61 -0.31
N GLY A 47 3.66 6.80 0.31
CA GLY A 47 2.55 7.51 0.93
C GLY A 47 2.23 7.03 2.35
N ILE A 48 2.20 5.72 2.60
CA ILE A 48 1.90 5.16 3.92
C ILE A 48 3.10 5.28 4.86
N PHE A 49 4.28 4.80 4.45
CA PHE A 49 5.45 4.71 5.33
C PHE A 49 6.09 6.09 5.54
N ASP A 50 5.76 7.05 4.69
CA ASP A 50 6.13 8.46 4.85
C ASP A 50 5.33 9.14 5.97
N GLN A 51 4.17 8.58 6.32
CA GLN A 51 3.20 9.15 7.25
C GLN A 51 3.04 8.35 8.54
N PHE A 52 3.46 7.09 8.54
CA PHE A 52 3.35 6.17 9.66
C PHE A 52 4.64 5.37 9.82
N GLN A 53 5.07 5.19 11.06
CA GLN A 53 5.96 4.10 11.41
C GLN A 53 5.16 2.80 11.39
N VAL A 54 5.51 1.90 10.47
CA VAL A 54 4.86 0.60 10.30
C VAL A 54 5.77 -0.49 10.85
N CYS A 55 5.25 -1.31 11.77
CA CYS A 55 5.97 -2.47 12.32
C CYS A 55 5.24 -3.75 11.96
N PHE A 56 5.97 -4.71 11.38
CA PHE A 56 5.51 -6.06 11.08
C PHE A 56 6.10 -6.99 12.13
N ASN A 57 5.22 -7.65 12.90
CA ASN A 57 5.59 -8.68 13.83
C ASN A 57 5.02 -10.02 13.37
N ASP A 58 5.83 -10.77 12.64
CA ASP A 58 5.42 -12.04 12.03
C ASP A 58 5.20 -13.15 13.07
N HIS A 59 5.92 -13.10 14.19
CA HIS A 59 5.76 -14.07 15.28
C HIS A 59 4.31 -14.08 15.82
N ILE A 60 3.69 -12.90 15.95
CA ILE A 60 2.28 -12.78 16.37
C ILE A 60 1.33 -12.40 15.23
N ARG A 61 1.81 -12.40 13.98
CA ARG A 61 1.06 -12.02 12.77
C ARG A 61 0.33 -10.67 12.90
N LYS A 62 1.01 -9.67 13.48
CA LYS A 62 0.43 -8.34 13.74
C LYS A 62 1.17 -7.27 12.96
N VAL A 63 0.41 -6.36 12.34
CA VAL A 63 0.93 -5.11 11.77
C VAL A 63 0.43 -3.95 12.63
N THR A 64 1.34 -3.06 13.04
CA THR A 64 0.99 -1.85 13.80
C THR A 64 1.38 -0.61 13.03
N PHE A 65 0.48 0.36 13.02
CA PHE A 65 0.68 1.68 12.41
C PHE A 65 0.72 2.72 13.51
N GLN A 66 1.82 3.47 13.59
CA GLN A 66 2.00 4.58 14.51
C GLN A 66 2.21 5.87 13.72
N LYS A 67 1.39 6.89 13.96
CA LYS A 67 1.48 8.18 13.27
C LYS A 67 2.79 8.89 13.68
N ILE A 68 3.51 9.41 12.69
CA ILE A 68 4.70 10.28 12.87
C ILE A 68 4.24 11.74 12.84
#